data_AF-A0A947AVH2-F1
#
_entry.id   AF-A0A947AVH2-F1
#
_cell.length_a   1.000
_cell.length_b   1.000
_cell.length_c   1.000
_cell.angle_alpha   90.00
_cell.angle_beta   90.00
_cell.angle_gamma   90.00
#
_symmetry.space_group_name_H-M   'P 1'
#
loop_
_entity.id
_entity.type
_entity.pdbx_description
1 polymer ?
#
loop_
_entity_poly.entity_id
_entity_poly.type
_entity_poly.pdbx_seq_one_letter_code
_entity_poly.pdbx_strand_id
1 'polypeptide(L)'
;DQTGRAVLHYLRAQCLDPDDSDISGNLSLIRKEKGLFPKDPSLTEQFFGLFSVTQWSLVCLSALVIYLVFSLFRINKRRSLLVESLVIILCSTLLVLGASGTILQYQQWHHSVVINDSRLLISPFNSASSIGQIQSGRLVMSHKQHNDFHYITDETGRKGWIQESVIEKIMP
;
A
#
# COMPACT_ATOMS: atom_id res chain seq x y z
N ASP A 1 10.14 2.49 24.39
CA ASP A 1 8.79 1.98 24.08
C ASP A 1 8.90 0.97 22.93
N GLN A 2 8.07 -0.07 22.87
CA GLN A 2 8.13 -1.10 21.81
C GLN A 2 7.03 -0.93 20.75
N THR A 3 6.20 0.11 20.87
CA THR A 3 5.09 0.43 19.98
C THR A 3 5.48 0.39 18.49
N GLY A 4 6.60 1.03 18.12
CA GLY A 4 7.04 1.07 16.72
C GLY A 4 7.34 -0.31 16.14
N ARG A 5 7.98 -1.19 16.92
CA ARG A 5 8.25 -2.57 16.50
C ARG A 5 6.98 -3.41 16.44
N ALA A 6 6.07 -3.24 17.42
CA ALA A 6 4.79 -3.94 17.41
C ALA A 6 3.99 -3.61 16.14
N VAL A 7 3.83 -2.31 15.84
CA VAL A 7 3.15 -1.85 14.62
C VAL A 7 3.82 -2.38 13.36
N LEU A 8 5.16 -2.32 13.30
CA LEU A 8 5.92 -2.88 12.17
C LEU A 8 5.62 -4.37 11.96
N HIS A 9 5.63 -5.18 13.02
CA HIS A 9 5.37 -6.61 12.90
C HIS A 9 3.92 -6.92 12.53
N TYR A 10 2.94 -6.18 13.05
CA TYR A 10 1.54 -6.33 12.62
C TYR A 10 1.36 -5.94 11.15
N LEU A 11 2.01 -4.88 10.68
CA LEU A 11 1.97 -4.50 9.27
C LEU A 11 2.63 -5.55 8.37
N ARG A 12 3.76 -6.11 8.80
CA ARG A 12 4.40 -7.24 8.10
C ARG A 12 3.49 -8.46 8.04
N ALA A 13 2.85 -8.80 9.16
CA ALA A 13 1.91 -9.90 9.21
C ALA A 13 0.70 -9.63 8.28
N GLN A 14 0.19 -8.39 8.25
CA GLN A 14 -0.90 -7.99 7.36
C GLN A 14 -0.49 -8.03 5.87
N CYS A 15 0.78 -7.81 5.54
CA CYS A 15 1.25 -8.02 4.17
C CYS A 15 1.28 -9.50 3.78
N LEU A 16 1.48 -10.41 4.73
CA LEU A 16 1.47 -11.85 4.49
C LEU A 16 0.04 -12.42 4.45
N ASP A 17 -0.81 -11.94 5.36
CA ASP A 17 -2.22 -12.32 5.47
C ASP A 17 -3.10 -11.07 5.60
N PRO A 18 -3.53 -10.48 4.46
CA PRO A 18 -4.29 -9.23 4.46
C PRO A 18 -5.74 -9.40 4.94
N ASP A 19 -6.28 -10.63 4.92
CA ASP A 19 -7.68 -10.92 5.22
C ASP A 19 -7.89 -11.38 6.69
N ASP A 20 -6.83 -11.46 7.50
CA ASP A 20 -6.88 -11.82 8.92
C ASP A 20 -7.48 -10.69 9.79
N SER A 21 -8.62 -10.99 10.41
CA SER A 21 -9.35 -10.07 11.28
C SER A 21 -8.65 -9.78 12.60
N ASP A 22 -7.85 -10.72 13.10
CA ASP A 22 -7.14 -10.57 14.37
C ASP A 22 -5.93 -9.64 14.20
N ILE A 23 -5.20 -9.76 13.09
CA ILE A 23 -4.08 -8.85 12.76
C ILE A 23 -4.60 -7.41 12.65
N SER A 24 -5.64 -7.21 11.83
CA SER A 24 -6.21 -5.88 11.59
C SER A 24 -6.85 -5.29 12.86
N GLY A 25 -7.55 -6.12 13.64
CA GLY A 25 -8.12 -5.75 14.94
C GLY A 25 -7.05 -5.30 15.94
N ASN A 26 -6.00 -6.09 16.15
CA ASN A 26 -4.92 -5.77 17.09
C ASN A 26 -4.13 -4.52 16.66
N LEU A 27 -3.86 -4.36 15.36
CA LEU A 27 -3.23 -3.15 14.84
C LEU A 27 -4.09 -1.91 15.10
N SER A 28 -5.41 -2.01 14.92
CA SER A 28 -6.34 -0.90 15.18
C SER A 28 -6.40 -0.54 16.67
N LEU A 29 -6.32 -1.54 17.56
CA LEU A 29 -6.31 -1.35 19.01
C LEU A 29 -5.06 -0.57 19.45
N ILE A 30 -3.88 -1.02 19.04
CA ILE A 30 -2.61 -0.35 19.37
C ILE A 30 -2.61 1.10 18.85
N ARG A 31 -3.08 1.29 17.62
CA ARG A 31 -3.18 2.63 17.02
C ARG A 31 -4.10 3.55 17.83
N LYS A 32 -5.27 3.05 18.24
CA LYS A 32 -6.23 3.82 19.04
C LYS A 32 -5.69 4.17 20.42
N GLU A 33 -5.07 3.21 21.11
CA GLU A 33 -4.49 3.42 22.44
C GLU A 33 -3.34 4.44 22.43
N LYS A 34 -2.54 4.44 21.35
CA LYS A 34 -1.37 5.31 21.20
C LYS A 34 -1.68 6.62 20.46
N GLY A 35 -2.93 6.85 20.06
CA GLY A 35 -3.34 8.05 19.32
C GLY A 35 -2.73 8.16 17.92
N LEU A 36 -2.36 7.02 17.33
CA LEU A 36 -1.81 6.91 15.98
C LEU A 36 -2.97 6.80 14.98
N PHE A 37 -3.62 7.92 14.70
CA PHE A 37 -4.73 7.97 13.76
C PHE A 37 -4.20 8.07 12.31
N PRO A 38 -4.47 7.05 11.46
CA PRO A 38 -4.09 7.12 10.06
C PRO A 38 -4.91 8.19 9.34
N LYS A 39 -4.42 8.62 8.19
CA LYS A 39 -5.19 9.47 7.29
C LYS A 39 -6.41 8.71 6.77
N ASP A 40 -7.56 9.36 6.70
CA ASP A 40 -8.74 8.78 6.05
C ASP A 40 -8.40 8.43 4.59
N PRO A 41 -8.68 7.18 4.18
CA PRO A 41 -8.41 6.75 2.81
C PRO A 41 -9.29 7.55 1.84
N SER A 42 -8.70 7.97 0.73
CA SER A 42 -9.42 8.56 -0.39
C SER A 42 -10.45 7.58 -0.98
N LEU A 43 -11.45 8.09 -1.70
CA LEU A 43 -12.47 7.24 -2.33
C LEU A 43 -11.87 6.18 -3.27
N THR A 44 -10.77 6.53 -3.95
CA THR A 44 -10.02 5.61 -4.79
C THR A 44 -9.34 4.51 -3.97
N GLU A 45 -8.71 4.87 -2.86
CA GLU A 45 -8.08 3.89 -1.96
C GLU A 45 -9.11 2.99 -1.28
N GLN A 46 -10.29 3.52 -0.93
CA GLN A 46 -11.40 2.72 -0.42
C GLN A 46 -11.88 1.72 -1.46
N PHE A 47 -12.12 2.17 -2.70
CA PHE A 47 -12.59 1.29 -3.78
C PHE A 47 -11.59 0.18 -4.11
N PHE A 48 -10.32 0.53 -4.30
CA PHE A 48 -9.28 -0.46 -4.60
C PHE A 48 -8.89 -1.31 -3.39
N GLY A 49 -9.17 -0.83 -2.18
CA GLY A 49 -9.03 -1.57 -0.93
C GLY A 49 -10.17 -2.54 -0.60
N LEU A 50 -11.26 -2.55 -1.39
CA LEU A 50 -12.34 -3.55 -1.23
C LEU A 50 -11.88 -4.97 -1.55
N PHE A 51 -10.84 -5.11 -2.38
CA PHE A 51 -10.29 -6.40 -2.77
C PHE A 51 -8.81 -6.49 -2.37
N SER A 52 -8.37 -7.69 -1.98
CA SER A 52 -6.95 -7.98 -1.72
C SER A 52 -6.17 -8.13 -3.03
N VAL A 53 -4.83 -8.05 -2.96
CA VAL A 53 -3.95 -8.22 -4.14
C VAL A 53 -4.23 -9.56 -4.84
N THR A 54 -4.47 -10.61 -4.04
CA THR A 54 -4.85 -11.93 -4.52
C THR A 54 -6.16 -11.90 -5.30
N GLN A 55 -7.18 -11.21 -4.78
CA GLN A 55 -8.48 -11.08 -5.47
C GLN A 55 -8.35 -10.28 -6.77
N TRP A 56 -7.59 -9.18 -6.78
CA TRP A 56 -7.31 -8.44 -8.02
C TRP A 56 -6.55 -9.30 -9.05
N SER A 57 -5.62 -10.14 -8.60
CA SER A 57 -4.92 -11.08 -9.50
C SER A 57 -5.86 -12.14 -10.08
N LEU A 58 -6.85 -12.63 -9.31
CA LEU A 58 -7.88 -13.56 -9.77
C LEU A 58 -8.80 -12.91 -10.81
N VAL A 59 -9.11 -11.61 -10.66
CA VAL A 59 -9.86 -10.86 -11.69
C VAL A 59 -9.07 -10.81 -12.99
N CYS A 60 -7.77 -10.50 -12.95
CA CYS A 60 -6.90 -10.53 -14.14
C CYS A 60 -6.84 -11.94 -14.77
N LEU A 61 -6.67 -12.97 -13.95
CA LEU A 61 -6.60 -14.36 -14.41
C LEU A 61 -7.92 -14.79 -15.07
N SER A 62 -9.06 -14.49 -14.44
CA SER A 62 -10.38 -14.84 -14.99
C SER A 62 -10.66 -14.13 -16.31
N ALA A 63 -10.29 -12.84 -16.45
CA ALA A 63 -10.38 -12.11 -17.72
C ALA A 63 -9.56 -12.80 -18.83
N LEU A 64 -8.34 -13.24 -18.51
CA LEU A 64 -7.47 -13.94 -19.46
C LEU A 64 -8.05 -15.31 -19.84
N VAL A 65 -8.56 -16.08 -18.87
CA VAL A 65 -9.20 -17.37 -19.13
C VAL A 65 -10.45 -17.21 -20.00
N ILE A 66 -11.30 -16.22 -19.73
CA ILE A 66 -12.49 -15.92 -20.54
C ILE A 66 -12.07 -15.60 -21.98
N TYR A 67 -11.05 -14.78 -22.16
CA TYR A 67 -10.53 -14.44 -23.48
C TYR A 67 -9.98 -15.67 -24.22
N LEU A 68 -9.21 -16.54 -23.56
CA LEU A 68 -8.68 -17.77 -24.15
C LEU A 68 -9.79 -18.73 -24.56
N VAL A 69 -10.76 -18.97 -23.67
CA VAL A 69 -11.91 -19.84 -23.96
C VAL A 69 -12.70 -19.29 -25.14
N PHE A 70 -12.98 -17.98 -25.16
CA PHE A 70 -13.64 -17.32 -26.29
C PHE A 70 -12.84 -17.49 -27.59
N SER A 71 -11.52 -17.32 -27.55
CA SER A 71 -10.64 -17.51 -28.71
C SER A 71 -10.66 -18.94 -29.24
N LEU A 72 -10.68 -19.95 -28.37
CA LEU A 72 -10.78 -21.36 -28.77
C LEU A 72 -12.12 -21.66 -29.46
N PHE A 73 -13.24 -21.18 -28.92
CA PHE A 73 -14.57 -21.35 -29.54
C PHE A 73 -14.67 -20.64 -30.90
N ARG A 74 -13.87 -19.60 -31.15
CA ARG A 74 -13.82 -18.89 -32.44
C ARG A 74 -13.14 -19.65 -33.56
N ILE A 75 -12.30 -20.65 -33.27
CA ILE A 75 -11.64 -21.45 -34.32
C ILE A 75 -12.68 -22.20 -35.16
N ASN A 76 -13.86 -22.50 -34.59
CA ASN A 76 -14.86 -23.38 -35.18
C ASN A 76 -16.15 -22.70 -35.69
N LYS A 77 -16.30 -21.38 -35.58
CA LYS A 77 -17.56 -20.66 -35.92
C LYS A 77 -17.36 -19.36 -36.70
N ARG A 78 -18.39 -18.96 -37.47
CA ARG A 78 -18.45 -17.67 -38.18
C ARG A 78 -18.31 -16.50 -37.19
N ARG A 79 -17.45 -15.54 -37.55
CA ARG A 79 -17.08 -14.40 -36.71
C ARG A 79 -18.19 -13.33 -36.70
N SER A 80 -18.66 -12.95 -35.52
CA SER A 80 -19.43 -11.73 -35.30
C SER A 80 -18.51 -10.66 -34.74
N LEU A 81 -18.22 -9.62 -35.53
CA LEU A 81 -17.29 -8.54 -35.15
C LEU A 81 -17.78 -7.75 -33.92
N LEU A 82 -19.09 -7.63 -33.72
CA LEU A 82 -19.68 -6.94 -32.57
C LEU A 82 -19.41 -7.69 -31.26
N VAL A 83 -19.64 -9.01 -31.26
CA VAL A 83 -19.41 -9.86 -30.08
C VAL A 83 -17.92 -9.89 -29.74
N GLU A 84 -17.07 -9.96 -30.76
CA GLU A 84 -15.62 -9.90 -30.59
C GLU A 84 -15.16 -8.58 -29.97
N SER A 85 -15.65 -7.44 -30.47
CA SER A 85 -15.32 -6.13 -29.91
C SER A 85 -15.77 -6.01 -28.45
N LEU A 86 -17.00 -6.45 -28.13
CA LEU A 86 -17.51 -6.42 -26.76
C LEU A 86 -16.68 -7.26 -25.78
N VAL A 87 -16.29 -8.48 -26.17
CA VAL A 87 -15.46 -9.35 -25.32
C VAL A 87 -14.07 -8.77 -25.12
N ILE A 88 -13.45 -8.22 -26.17
CA ILE A 88 -12.13 -7.57 -26.08
C ILE A 88 -12.19 -6.36 -25.15
N ILE A 89 -13.19 -5.49 -25.33
CA ILE A 89 -13.39 -4.31 -24.48
C ILE A 89 -13.53 -4.76 -23.04
N LEU A 90 -14.44 -5.69 -22.73
CA LEU A 90 -14.66 -6.19 -21.39
C LEU A 90 -13.39 -6.76 -20.75
N CYS A 91 -12.67 -7.64 -21.46
CA CYS A 91 -11.43 -8.23 -20.94
C CYS A 91 -10.35 -7.18 -20.72
N SER A 92 -10.23 -6.19 -21.62
CA SER A 92 -9.28 -5.09 -21.47
C SER A 92 -9.61 -4.23 -20.25
N THR A 93 -10.89 -3.93 -20.02
CA THR A 93 -11.33 -3.14 -18.87
C THR A 93 -11.05 -3.88 -17.57
N LEU A 94 -11.34 -5.18 -17.50
CA LEU A 94 -11.04 -6.00 -16.32
C LEU A 94 -9.53 -6.09 -16.05
N LEU A 95 -8.70 -6.23 -17.08
CA LEU A 95 -7.24 -6.23 -16.94
C LEU A 95 -6.71 -4.89 -16.45
N VAL A 96 -7.19 -3.77 -17.01
CA VAL A 96 -6.77 -2.43 -16.58
C VAL A 96 -7.19 -2.16 -15.13
N LEU A 97 -8.40 -2.55 -14.74
CA LEU A 97 -8.88 -2.42 -13.36
C LEU A 97 -8.06 -3.28 -12.39
N GLY A 98 -7.84 -4.55 -12.70
CA GLY A 98 -7.05 -5.44 -11.86
C GLY A 98 -5.60 -4.99 -11.74
N ALA A 99 -4.96 -4.59 -12.84
CA ALA A 99 -3.61 -4.05 -12.82
C ALA A 99 -3.52 -2.77 -11.97
N SER A 100 -4.48 -1.85 -12.13
CA SER A 100 -4.53 -0.61 -11.32
C SER A 100 -4.67 -0.90 -9.83
N GLY A 101 -5.56 -1.84 -9.46
CA GLY A 101 -5.74 -2.26 -8.06
C GLY A 101 -4.47 -2.86 -7.46
N THR A 102 -3.81 -3.76 -8.19
CA THR A 102 -2.53 -4.33 -7.73
C THR A 102 -1.44 -3.28 -7.58
N ILE A 103 -1.31 -2.34 -8.51
CA ILE A 103 -0.28 -1.29 -8.46
C ILE A 103 -0.52 -0.34 -7.29
N LEU A 104 -1.77 0.11 -7.09
CA LEU A 104 -2.11 1.03 -6.01
C LEU A 104 -1.90 0.38 -4.63
N GLN A 105 -2.28 -0.88 -4.48
CA GLN A 105 -2.09 -1.61 -3.22
C GLN A 105 -0.60 -1.92 -2.96
N TYR A 106 0.17 -2.21 -4.02
CA TYR A 106 1.61 -2.40 -3.92
C TYR A 106 2.35 -1.11 -3.51
N GLN A 107 1.93 0.07 -4.01
CA GLN A 107 2.51 1.34 -3.60
C GLN A 107 2.34 1.61 -2.09
N GLN A 108 1.24 1.15 -1.49
CA GLN A 108 1.03 1.26 -0.04
C GLN A 108 2.01 0.40 0.78
N TRP A 109 2.64 -0.62 0.18
CA TRP A 109 3.61 -1.48 0.87
C TRP A 109 5.02 -0.87 0.96
N HIS A 110 5.29 0.23 0.24
CA HIS A 110 6.55 0.98 0.33
C HIS A 110 6.62 1.95 1.51
N HIS A 111 5.66 1.89 2.43
CA HIS A 111 5.71 2.65 3.67
C HIS A 111 6.78 2.13 4.63
N SER A 112 7.32 3.05 5.43
CA SER A 112 8.19 2.75 6.55
C SER A 112 7.48 3.10 7.86
N VAL A 113 7.88 2.44 8.94
CA VAL A 113 7.36 2.67 10.29
C VAL A 113 8.44 3.33 11.13
N VAL A 114 8.06 4.33 11.91
CA VAL A 114 8.95 4.94 12.91
C VAL A 114 9.10 3.98 14.09
N ILE A 115 10.32 3.51 14.35
CA ILE A 115 10.58 2.51 15.38
C ILE A 115 10.69 3.12 16.77
N ASN A 116 11.32 4.29 16.87
CA ASN A 116 11.53 5.02 18.12
C ASN A 116 11.07 6.47 17.97
N ASP A 117 10.60 7.07 19.06
CA ASP A 117 10.22 8.49 19.06
C ASP A 117 11.42 9.35 18.65
N SER A 118 11.20 10.30 17.75
CA SER A 118 12.25 11.15 17.22
C SER A 118 11.74 12.52 16.84
N ARG A 119 12.67 13.37 16.40
CA ARG A 119 12.40 14.71 15.91
C ARG A 119 12.46 14.73 14.39
N LEU A 120 11.47 15.37 13.79
CA LEU A 120 11.45 15.66 12.37
C LEU A 120 12.25 16.95 12.12
N LEU A 121 13.25 16.90 11.26
CA LEU A 121 14.22 17.97 11.05
C LEU A 121 13.92 18.78 9.77
N ILE A 122 14.29 20.07 9.76
CA ILE A 122 14.20 20.90 8.54
C ILE A 122 15.24 20.53 7.48
N SER A 123 16.37 19.96 7.90
CA SER A 123 17.54 19.70 7.06
C SER A 123 18.24 18.39 7.47
N PRO A 124 18.99 17.74 6.57
CA PRO A 124 19.56 16.41 6.78
C PRO A 124 20.87 16.44 7.60
N PHE A 125 20.82 16.97 8.83
CA PHE A 125 21.93 16.94 9.78
C PHE A 125 21.44 17.04 11.24
N ASN A 126 22.16 16.42 12.18
CA ASN A 126 21.71 16.22 13.56
C ASN A 126 21.41 17.51 14.36
N SER A 127 22.10 18.62 14.06
CA SER A 127 21.92 19.91 14.73
C SER A 127 20.86 20.81 14.07
N ALA A 128 20.14 20.32 13.05
CA ALA A 128 19.10 21.09 12.38
C ALA A 128 17.91 21.37 13.31
N SER A 129 17.22 22.47 13.05
CA SER A 129 15.99 22.80 13.78
C SER A 129 14.91 21.75 13.58
N SER A 130 14.19 21.45 14.65
CA SER A 130 13.08 20.49 14.63
C SER A 130 11.80 21.16 14.14
N ILE A 131 11.16 20.56 13.14
CA ILE A 131 9.79 20.90 12.68
C ILE A 131 8.76 20.41 13.72
N GLY A 132 9.06 19.31 14.40
CA GLY A 132 8.19 18.74 15.42
C GLY A 132 8.65 17.35 15.85
N GLN A 133 7.89 16.73 16.75
CA GLN A 133 8.13 15.35 17.16
C GLN A 133 7.29 14.38 16.33
N ILE A 134 7.86 13.20 16.10
CA ILE A 134 7.22 12.07 15.48
C ILE A 134 7.27 10.87 16.43
N GLN A 135 6.11 10.28 16.66
CA GLN A 135 5.94 9.17 17.59
C GLN A 135 6.23 7.84 16.90
N SER A 136 6.74 6.88 17.67
CA SER A 136 6.91 5.50 17.27
C SER A 136 5.57 4.85 16.89
N GLY A 137 5.60 4.00 15.86
CA GLY A 137 4.44 3.31 15.29
C GLY A 137 3.75 4.06 14.16
N ARG A 138 4.19 5.28 13.85
CA ARG A 138 3.62 6.10 12.78
C ARG A 138 4.14 5.68 11.41
N LEU A 139 3.26 5.69 10.40
CA LEU A 139 3.64 5.39 9.03
C LEU A 139 4.25 6.61 8.35
N VAL A 140 5.29 6.40 7.55
CA VAL A 140 5.95 7.45 6.79
C VAL A 140 6.28 6.97 5.37
N MET A 141 6.10 7.85 4.39
CA MET A 141 6.54 7.66 3.02
C MET A 141 7.92 8.29 2.83
N SER A 142 8.90 7.52 2.36
CA SER A 142 10.23 8.04 2.03
C SER A 142 10.29 8.54 0.59
N HIS A 143 10.78 9.75 0.38
CA HIS A 143 10.84 10.38 -0.95
C HIS A 143 12.28 10.60 -1.45
N LYS A 144 13.19 10.99 -0.55
CA LYS A 144 14.60 11.26 -0.88
C LYS A 144 15.49 10.75 0.23
N GLN A 145 16.70 10.34 -0.12
CA GLN A 145 17.75 9.97 0.83
C GLN A 145 18.93 10.91 0.64
N HIS A 146 19.53 11.34 1.76
CA HIS A 146 20.75 12.12 1.79
C HIS A 146 21.61 11.64 2.96
N ASN A 147 22.67 10.90 2.64
CA ASN A 147 23.48 10.17 3.62
C ASN A 147 22.55 9.30 4.51
N ASP A 148 22.65 9.43 5.83
CA ASP A 148 21.87 8.67 6.82
C ASP A 148 20.49 9.30 7.12
N PHE A 149 20.01 10.21 6.26
CA PHE A 149 18.73 10.88 6.44
C PHE A 149 17.78 10.63 5.28
N HIS A 150 16.51 10.38 5.62
CA HIS A 150 15.41 10.30 4.66
C HIS A 150 14.50 11.50 4.80
N TYR A 151 14.15 12.11 3.66
CA TYR A 151 13.07 13.07 3.58
C TYR A 151 11.76 12.31 3.47
N ILE A 152 10.94 12.42 4.52
CA ILE A 152 9.71 11.66 4.66
C ILE A 152 8.48 12.56 4.70
N THR A 153 7.33 11.98 4.31
CA THR A 153 6.00 12.54 4.58
C THR A 153 5.27 11.61 5.54
N ASP A 154 4.75 12.17 6.62
CA ASP A 154 3.93 11.52 7.64
C ASP A 154 2.46 11.41 7.18
N GLU A 155 1.66 10.53 7.79
CA GLU A 155 0.22 10.35 7.51
C GLU A 155 -0.57 11.66 7.65
N THR A 156 -0.13 12.56 8.53
CA THR A 156 -0.76 13.89 8.70
C THR A 156 -0.34 14.91 7.63
N GLY A 157 0.44 14.50 6.61
CA GLY A 157 0.95 15.36 5.55
C GLY A 157 2.15 16.24 5.94
N ARG A 158 2.67 16.10 7.17
CA ARG A 158 3.88 16.80 7.62
C ARG A 158 5.10 16.22 6.91
N LYS A 159 6.03 17.08 6.48
CA LYS A 159 7.23 16.68 5.76
C LYS A 159 8.48 17.12 6.49
N GLY A 160 9.54 16.32 6.41
CA GLY A 160 10.84 16.69 6.96
C GLY A 160 11.83 15.53 6.92
N TRP A 161 13.02 15.78 7.45
CA TRP A 161 14.10 14.80 7.48
C TRP A 161 14.08 13.99 8.77
N ILE A 162 14.32 12.69 8.66
CA ILE A 162 14.48 11.78 9.79
C ILE A 162 15.70 10.90 9.55
N GLN A 163 16.35 10.48 10.63
CA GLN A 163 17.49 9.58 10.56
C GLN A 163 17.05 8.16 10.17
N GLU A 164 17.80 7.51 9.28
CA GLU A 164 17.52 6.17 8.76
C GLU A 164 17.40 5.12 9.87
N SER A 165 18.22 5.23 10.92
CA SER A 165 18.20 4.31 12.07
C SER A 165 16.91 4.29 12.88
N VAL A 166 16.02 5.26 12.66
CA VAL A 166 14.76 5.41 13.40
C VAL A 166 13.55 4.96 12.59
N ILE A 167 13.73 4.64 11.32
CA ILE A 167 12.67 4.13 10.45
C ILE A 167 13.03 2.74 9.95
N GLU A 168 12.02 1.90 9.76
CA GLU A 168 12.20 0.59 9.16
C GLU A 168 11.14 0.36 8.10
N LYS A 169 11.53 -0.21 6.96
CA LYS A 169 10.60 -0.54 5.89
C LYS A 169 9.72 -1.73 6.31
N ILE A 170 8.44 -1.67 5.95
CA ILE A 170 7.51 -2.78 6.21
C ILE A 170 7.98 -4.02 5.43
N MET A 171 8.16 -3.88 4.13
CA MET A 171 8.78 -4.87 3.25
C MET A 171 10.25 -4.50 2.99
N PRO A 172 11.22 -5.43 3.19
CA PRO A 172 12.64 -5.21 2.91
C PRO A 172 12.92 -5.00 1.41
#